data_AF-A0A920MXL0-F1
#
_entry.id   AF-A0A920MXL0-F1
#
_cell.length_a   1.000
_cell.length_b   1.000
_cell.length_c   1.000
_cell.angle_alpha   90.00
_cell.angle_beta   90.00
_cell.angle_gamma   90.00
#
_symmetry.space_group_name_H-M   'P 1'
#
loop_
_entity.id
_entity.type
_entity.pdbx_description
1 polymer ?
#
loop_
_entity_poly.entity_id
_entity_poly.type
_entity_poly.pdbx_seq_one_letter_code
_entity_poly.pdbx_strand_id
1 'polypeptide(L)'
;MADEERLQNEAAAADSTADAASQTADNAPGASATGDGPQLESGTYEIIRGRLVSHSQDLRKRLGTLNDARKDAFGSIETTLLGTERITTEHNCVPRDMVSIGSHLLFGYNVTFGLKSEINIEDVFAVHGFADGKFSPARWT
;
A
#
# COMPACT_ATOMS: atom_id res chain seq x y z
N MET A 1 -36.52 0.17 38.69
CA MET A 1 -35.05 0.41 38.76
C MET A 1 -34.32 -0.92 39.04
N ALA A 2 -34.72 -2.02 38.39
CA ALA A 2 -34.16 -3.36 38.61
C ALA A 2 -34.16 -4.22 37.33
N ASP A 3 -34.28 -3.60 36.15
CA ASP A 3 -34.35 -4.30 34.85
C ASP A 3 -33.19 -3.95 33.90
N GLU A 4 -32.20 -3.17 34.34
CA GLU A 4 -31.09 -2.72 33.47
C GLU A 4 -29.77 -3.52 33.61
N GLU A 5 -29.63 -4.44 34.56
CA GLU A 5 -28.38 -5.23 34.73
C GLU A 5 -28.37 -6.59 34.01
N ARG A 6 -29.44 -6.99 33.32
CA ARG A 6 -29.53 -8.33 32.70
C ARG A 6 -29.00 -8.42 31.26
N LEU A 7 -28.71 -7.31 30.59
CA LEU A 7 -28.28 -7.33 29.18
C LEU A 7 -26.76 -7.32 28.96
N GLN A 8 -25.94 -7.19 30.02
CA GLN A 8 -24.48 -7.18 29.87
C GLN A 8 -23.83 -8.57 29.97
N ASN A 9 -24.55 -9.62 30.37
CA ASN A 9 -23.95 -10.89 30.78
C ASN A 9 -24.18 -12.08 29.82
N GLU A 10 -24.62 -11.85 28.58
CA GLU A 10 -25.03 -12.93 27.65
C GLU A 10 -24.14 -13.07 26.39
N ALA A 11 -22.93 -12.50 26.37
CA ALA A 11 -21.99 -12.61 25.24
C ALA A 11 -20.61 -13.22 25.58
N ALA A 12 -20.43 -13.78 26.79
CA ALA A 12 -19.14 -14.31 27.27
C ALA A 12 -19.10 -15.84 27.46
N ALA A 13 -19.92 -16.60 26.73
CA ALA A 13 -20.00 -18.06 26.85
C ALA A 13 -19.77 -18.76 25.50
N ALA A 14 -18.54 -18.72 24.99
CA ALA A 14 -18.09 -19.59 23.91
C ALA A 14 -16.56 -19.70 23.85
N ASP A 15 -15.92 -20.14 24.94
CA ASP A 15 -14.58 -20.74 24.84
C ASP A 15 -14.28 -21.61 26.07
N SER A 16 -14.63 -22.90 26.01
CA SER A 16 -13.96 -23.94 26.79
C SER A 16 -14.49 -25.34 26.44
N THR A 17 -13.72 -26.09 25.66
CA THR A 17 -13.65 -27.55 25.79
C THR A 17 -12.18 -27.95 25.85
N ALA A 18 -11.83 -28.55 26.99
CA ALA A 18 -10.56 -29.15 27.34
C ALA A 18 -10.19 -30.32 26.40
N ASP A 19 -8.91 -30.68 26.27
CA ASP A 19 -8.30 -31.72 27.13
C ASP A 19 -6.79 -31.96 26.87
N ALA A 20 -6.11 -32.25 27.98
CA ALA A 20 -4.85 -32.96 28.23
C ALA A 20 -3.70 -33.03 27.20
N ALA A 21 -2.50 -32.60 27.64
CA ALA A 21 -1.45 -33.54 28.06
C ALA A 21 -0.23 -32.85 28.72
N SER A 22 -0.01 -33.21 29.99
CA SER A 22 1.28 -33.49 30.65
C SER A 22 2.32 -32.39 30.92
N GLN A 23 2.56 -32.22 32.22
CA GLN A 23 3.72 -31.62 32.85
C GLN A 23 4.99 -32.47 32.64
N THR A 24 6.13 -31.81 32.47
CA THR A 24 7.38 -32.23 33.13
C THR A 24 8.21 -30.99 33.44
N ALA A 25 8.31 -30.71 34.73
CA ALA A 25 9.38 -29.89 35.27
C ALA A 25 10.69 -30.65 35.14
N ASP A 26 11.75 -29.97 34.70
CA ASP A 26 13.10 -30.33 35.11
C ASP A 26 13.92 -29.05 35.25
N ASN A 27 14.28 -28.76 36.49
CA ASN A 27 15.12 -27.65 36.88
C ASN A 27 16.38 -28.28 37.49
N ALA A 28 17.53 -28.06 36.87
CA ALA A 28 18.83 -28.34 37.47
C ALA A 28 19.79 -27.19 37.17
N PRO A 29 20.43 -26.58 38.18
CA PRO A 29 21.37 -25.48 38.01
C PRO A 29 22.77 -26.02 37.72
N GLY A 30 23.29 -25.73 36.54
CA GLY A 30 24.69 -25.97 36.16
C GLY A 30 25.56 -24.75 36.42
N ALA A 31 26.59 -24.94 37.24
CA ALA A 31 27.48 -23.90 37.75
C ALA A 31 28.36 -23.22 36.69
N SER A 32 28.38 -21.89 36.77
CA SER A 32 29.50 -20.95 36.56
C SER A 32 30.58 -21.28 35.50
N ALA A 33 30.47 -20.59 34.36
CA ALA A 33 31.63 -20.11 33.60
C ALA A 33 31.73 -18.58 33.77
N THR A 34 32.80 -18.15 34.42
CA THR A 34 33.20 -16.75 34.60
C THR A 34 33.48 -16.12 33.24
N GLY A 35 32.65 -15.14 32.85
CA GLY A 35 32.87 -14.24 31.74
C GLY A 35 32.05 -12.97 31.99
N ASP A 36 32.72 -11.84 31.92
CA ASP A 36 32.22 -10.50 32.23
C ASP A 36 30.90 -10.17 31.47
N GLY A 37 29.76 -10.32 32.15
CA GLY A 37 28.56 -9.49 32.02
C GLY A 37 27.62 -9.61 30.78
N PRO A 38 26.51 -10.38 30.87
CA PRO A 38 25.31 -10.13 30.04
C PRO A 38 24.68 -8.73 30.30
N GLN A 39 25.07 -8.07 31.40
CA GLN A 39 24.64 -6.74 31.78
C GLN A 39 25.38 -5.60 31.04
N LEU A 40 26.62 -5.84 30.59
CA LEU A 40 27.43 -4.88 29.81
C LEU A 40 27.05 -4.92 28.32
N GLU A 41 26.77 -6.12 27.78
CA GLU A 41 26.23 -6.35 26.43
C GLU A 41 24.83 -5.75 26.25
N SER A 42 23.92 -5.93 27.21
CA SER A 42 22.59 -5.30 27.20
C SER A 42 22.69 -3.77 27.22
N GLY A 43 23.63 -3.19 27.99
CA GLY A 43 23.85 -1.74 27.98
C GLY A 43 24.28 -1.22 26.60
N THR A 44 25.12 -1.96 25.88
CA THR A 44 25.60 -1.58 24.55
C THR A 44 24.50 -1.68 23.49
N TYR A 45 23.72 -2.76 23.50
CA TYR A 45 22.60 -2.95 22.58
C TYR A 45 21.54 -1.85 22.76
N GLU A 46 21.12 -1.55 23.98
CA GLU A 46 20.14 -0.49 24.28
C GLU A 46 20.62 0.89 23.82
N ILE A 47 21.92 1.19 23.97
CA ILE A 47 22.50 2.45 23.48
C ILE A 47 22.44 2.54 21.96
N ILE A 48 22.85 1.49 21.24
CA ILE A 48 22.82 1.46 19.77
C ILE A 48 21.38 1.54 19.27
N ARG A 49 20.46 0.82 19.90
CA ARG A 49 19.03 0.85 19.59
C ARG A 49 18.45 2.25 19.81
N GLY A 50 18.77 2.91 20.91
CA GLY A 50 18.33 4.29 21.19
C GLY A 50 18.83 5.28 20.15
N ARG A 51 20.09 5.17 19.72
CA ARG A 51 20.66 5.99 18.63
C ARG A 51 19.94 5.76 17.31
N LEU A 52 19.69 4.50 16.95
CA LEU A 52 18.97 4.15 15.72
C LEU A 52 17.55 4.71 15.70
N VAL A 53 16.83 4.62 16.83
CA VAL A 53 15.50 5.21 16.98
C VAL A 53 15.56 6.74 16.82
N SER A 54 16.52 7.41 17.47
CA SER A 54 16.72 8.85 17.33
C SER A 54 17.00 9.27 15.88
N HIS A 55 17.86 8.55 15.18
CA HIS A 55 18.15 8.83 13.76
C HIS A 55 16.94 8.58 12.86
N SER A 56 16.15 7.55 13.15
CA SER A 56 14.92 7.26 12.42
C SER A 56 13.89 8.38 12.58
N GLN A 57 13.75 8.92 13.79
CA GLN A 57 12.85 10.05 14.08
C GLN A 57 13.30 11.33 13.36
N ASP A 58 14.60 11.66 13.41
CA ASP A 58 15.15 12.82 12.69
C ASP A 58 14.94 12.69 11.18
N LEU A 59 15.23 11.52 10.61
CA LEU A 59 14.98 11.25 9.19
C LEU A 59 13.49 11.43 8.84
N ARG A 60 12.59 10.89 9.67
CA ARG A 60 11.14 11.02 9.45
C ARG A 60 10.69 12.48 9.47
N LYS A 61 11.26 13.30 10.37
CA LYS A 61 10.98 14.73 10.44
C LYS A 61 11.44 15.48 9.18
N ARG A 62 12.65 15.17 8.69
CA ARG A 62 13.20 15.77 7.46
C ARG A 62 12.38 15.36 6.24
N LEU A 63 11.98 14.09 6.15
CA LEU A 63 11.10 13.59 5.09
C LEU A 63 9.73 14.26 5.13
N GLY A 64 9.17 14.47 6.33
CA GLY A 64 7.93 15.23 6.50
C GLY A 64 8.05 16.65 5.96
N THR A 65 9.09 17.37 6.36
CA THR A 65 9.37 18.74 5.88
C THR A 65 9.52 18.80 4.37
N LEU A 66 10.24 17.84 3.77
CA LEU A 66 10.41 17.74 2.33
C LEU A 66 9.07 17.45 1.62
N ASN A 67 8.24 16.56 2.19
CA ASN A 67 6.96 16.24 1.63
C ASN A 67 5.98 17.42 1.71
N ASP A 68 6.03 18.22 2.79
CA ASP A 68 5.23 19.42 2.92
C ASP A 68 5.68 20.47 1.89
N ALA A 69 6.98 20.72 1.75
CA ALA A 69 7.51 21.57 0.68
C ALA A 69 7.14 21.07 -0.73
N ARG A 70 7.11 19.74 -0.94
CA ARG A 70 6.64 19.13 -2.18
C ARG A 70 5.14 19.39 -2.40
N LYS A 71 4.31 19.25 -1.38
CA LYS A 71 2.87 19.56 -1.49
C LYS A 71 2.64 21.05 -1.76
N ASP A 72 3.42 21.93 -1.16
CA ASP A 72 3.32 23.38 -1.40
C ASP A 72 3.74 23.74 -2.83
N ALA A 73 4.82 23.14 -3.33
CA ALA A 73 5.36 23.44 -4.67
C ALA A 73 4.55 22.82 -5.82
N PHE A 74 4.06 21.59 -5.64
CA PHE A 74 3.36 20.83 -6.68
C PHE A 74 1.84 20.79 -6.49
N GLY A 75 1.33 21.26 -5.34
CA GLY A 75 -0.04 21.04 -4.90
C GLY A 75 -0.25 19.62 -4.35
N SER A 76 -1.16 19.47 -3.39
CA SER A 76 -1.75 18.17 -3.06
C SER A 76 -3.14 18.10 -3.64
N ILE A 77 -3.26 17.71 -4.92
CA ILE A 77 -4.56 17.33 -5.45
C ILE A 77 -4.83 15.93 -4.91
N GLU A 78 -5.72 15.85 -3.92
CA GLU A 78 -6.22 14.56 -3.45
C GLU A 78 -7.01 13.92 -4.59
N THR A 79 -6.38 12.95 -5.25
CA THR A 79 -7.02 12.19 -6.32
C THR A 79 -7.98 11.20 -5.68
N THR A 80 -9.27 11.52 -5.70
CA THR A 80 -10.34 10.58 -5.35
C THR A 80 -10.81 9.84 -6.60
N LEU A 81 -11.17 8.56 -6.44
CA LEU A 81 -11.74 7.78 -7.54
C LEU A 81 -13.17 8.24 -7.79
N LEU A 82 -13.37 9.01 -8.85
CA LEU A 82 -14.70 9.48 -9.26
C LEU A 82 -15.52 8.39 -9.97
N GLY A 83 -14.85 7.43 -10.59
CA GLY A 83 -15.48 6.34 -11.32
C GLY A 83 -14.46 5.46 -12.04
N THR A 84 -14.95 4.34 -12.54
CA THR A 84 -14.15 3.38 -13.32
C THR A 84 -14.84 3.14 -14.65
N GLU A 85 -14.08 3.16 -15.73
CA GLU A 85 -14.59 2.88 -17.06
C GLU A 85 -13.63 1.97 -17.83
N ARG A 86 -14.14 1.30 -18.86
CA ARG A 86 -13.38 0.43 -19.74
C ARG A 86 -13.28 1.03 -21.13
N ILE A 87 -12.04 1.16 -21.62
CA ILE A 87 -11.74 1.50 -23.01
C ILE A 87 -11.49 0.21 -23.77
N THR A 88 -12.14 0.07 -24.93
CA THR A 88 -11.94 -1.06 -25.85
C THR A 88 -11.19 -0.56 -27.07
N THR A 89 -10.06 -1.19 -27.38
CA THR A 89 -9.28 -0.95 -28.60
C THR A 89 -9.64 -1.95 -29.68
N GLU A 90 -9.41 -1.59 -30.95
CA GLU A 90 -9.71 -2.47 -32.10
C GLU A 90 -8.77 -3.70 -32.16
N HIS A 91 -7.54 -3.55 -31.68
CA HIS A 91 -6.52 -4.57 -31.72
C HIS A 91 -5.99 -4.89 -30.32
N ASN A 92 -5.44 -6.09 -30.17
CA ASN A 92 -4.72 -6.48 -28.97
C ASN A 92 -3.49 -5.58 -28.81
N CYS A 93 -3.43 -4.84 -27.71
CA CYS A 93 -2.41 -3.85 -27.48
C CYS A 93 -1.92 -3.88 -26.04
N VAL A 94 -0.71 -3.34 -25.83
CA VAL A 94 -0.14 -3.10 -24.51
C VAL A 94 -0.20 -1.60 -24.22
N PRO A 95 -0.92 -1.15 -23.17
CA PRO A 95 -0.96 0.26 -22.80
C PRO A 95 0.43 0.75 -22.42
N ARG A 96 0.82 1.94 -22.90
CA ARG A 96 2.12 2.55 -22.61
C ARG A 96 2.00 3.83 -21.80
N ASP A 97 1.06 4.69 -22.16
CA ASP A 97 0.84 5.95 -21.45
C ASP A 97 -0.59 6.44 -21.65
N MET A 98 -1.07 7.29 -20.74
CA MET A 98 -2.36 7.96 -20.85
C MET A 98 -2.31 9.35 -20.21
N VAL A 99 -2.87 10.34 -20.90
CA VAL A 99 -2.94 11.71 -20.41
C VAL A 99 -4.31 12.32 -20.72
N SER A 100 -4.94 12.92 -19.72
CA SER A 100 -6.19 13.67 -19.90
C SER A 100 -5.89 15.15 -20.17
N ILE A 101 -6.50 15.68 -21.22
CA ILE A 101 -6.44 17.08 -21.63
C ILE A 101 -7.88 17.58 -21.75
N GLY A 102 -8.36 18.28 -20.72
CA GLY A 102 -9.75 18.74 -20.65
C GLY A 102 -10.74 17.58 -20.70
N SER A 103 -11.62 17.57 -21.70
CA SER A 103 -12.60 16.50 -21.94
C SER A 103 -12.09 15.42 -22.91
N HIS A 104 -10.78 15.32 -23.14
CA HIS A 104 -10.20 14.30 -24.00
C HIS A 104 -9.13 13.51 -23.25
N LEU A 105 -9.06 12.22 -23.51
CA LEU A 105 -8.03 11.32 -23.02
C LEU A 105 -7.21 10.86 -24.23
N LEU A 106 -5.93 11.22 -24.24
CA LEU A 106 -4.97 10.65 -25.16
C LEU A 106 -4.44 9.35 -24.57
N PHE A 107 -4.60 8.27 -25.31
CA PHE A 107 -4.20 6.94 -24.93
C PHE A 107 -3.14 6.42 -25.90
N GLY A 108 -1.95 6.13 -25.38
CA GLY A 108 -0.84 5.57 -26.13
C GLY A 108 -0.73 4.06 -25.88
N TYR A 109 -0.69 3.27 -26.94
CA TYR A 109 -0.59 1.82 -26.87
C TYR A 109 0.29 1.28 -28.00
N ASN A 110 0.84 0.08 -27.78
CA ASN A 110 1.54 -0.66 -28.81
C ASN A 110 0.66 -1.82 -29.27
N VAL A 111 0.31 -1.87 -30.55
CA VAL A 111 -0.39 -3.01 -31.15
C VAL A 111 0.59 -4.10 -31.53
N THR A 112 0.26 -5.35 -31.22
CA THR A 112 1.00 -6.51 -31.71
C THR A 112 0.36 -6.97 -33.03
N PHE A 113 0.93 -6.56 -34.15
CA PHE A 113 0.54 -7.07 -35.46
C PHE A 113 1.19 -8.43 -35.71
N GLY A 114 0.38 -9.44 -36.09
CA GLY A 114 0.88 -10.79 -36.37
C GLY A 114 1.55 -10.91 -37.74
N LEU A 115 0.78 -10.68 -38.82
CA LEU A 115 1.26 -10.83 -40.21
C LEU A 115 1.34 -9.51 -41.00
N LYS A 116 0.82 -8.41 -40.44
CA LYS A 116 0.90 -7.07 -41.06
C LYS A 116 2.14 -6.33 -40.54
N SER A 117 2.82 -5.62 -41.44
CA SER A 117 4.10 -4.95 -41.17
C SER A 117 4.03 -3.41 -41.19
N GLU A 118 2.87 -2.83 -41.50
CA GLU A 118 2.69 -1.37 -41.56
C GLU A 118 1.97 -0.89 -40.30
N ILE A 119 2.58 0.08 -39.61
CA ILE A 119 2.06 0.73 -38.40
C ILE A 119 1.62 2.14 -38.80
N ASN A 120 0.34 2.45 -38.63
CA ASN A 120 -0.19 3.80 -38.81
C ASN A 120 -0.22 4.55 -37.48
N ILE A 121 -0.41 5.86 -37.53
CA ILE A 121 -0.53 6.69 -36.32
C ILE A 121 -1.74 6.27 -35.46
N GLU A 122 -2.83 5.87 -36.13
CA GLU A 122 -4.06 5.35 -35.49
C GLU A 122 -3.83 4.03 -34.73
N ASP A 123 -2.72 3.33 -35.01
CA ASP A 123 -2.34 2.08 -34.35
C ASP A 123 -1.49 2.31 -33.08
N VAL A 124 -1.08 3.55 -32.80
CA VAL A 124 -0.22 3.89 -31.66
C VAL A 124 -0.91 4.86 -30.70
N PHE A 125 -1.77 5.74 -31.23
CA PHE A 125 -2.50 6.73 -30.46
C PHE A 125 -4.00 6.64 -30.73
N ALA A 126 -4.79 6.59 -29.66
CA ALA A 126 -6.23 6.84 -29.69
C ALA A 126 -6.57 8.05 -28.84
N VAL A 127 -7.55 8.82 -29.29
CA VAL A 127 -8.15 9.90 -28.52
C VAL A 127 -9.56 9.49 -28.14
N HIS A 128 -9.90 9.63 -26.86
CA HIS A 128 -11.24 9.39 -26.36
C HIS A 128 -11.83 10.68 -25.80
N GLY A 129 -13.00 11.08 -26.27
CA GLY A 129 -13.80 12.13 -25.65
C GLY A 129 -14.40 11.62 -24.34
N PHE A 130 -14.41 12.44 -23.31
CA PHE A 130 -15.00 12.14 -22.01
C PHE A 130 -16.21 13.06 -21.78
N ALA A 131 -17.40 12.47 -21.75
CA ALA A 131 -18.67 13.16 -21.49
C ALA A 131 -19.58 12.27 -20.64
N ASP A 132 -20.26 12.85 -19.65
CA ASP A 132 -21.21 12.16 -18.77
C ASP A 132 -20.64 10.88 -18.10
N GLY A 133 -19.34 10.90 -17.75
CA GLY A 133 -18.67 9.75 -17.16
C GLY A 133 -18.43 8.59 -18.14
N LYS A 134 -18.48 8.87 -19.45
CA LYS A 134 -18.25 7.90 -20.53
C LYS A 134 -17.17 8.34 -21.51
N PHE A 135 -16.36 7.38 -21.96
CA PHE A 135 -15.38 7.52 -23.02
C PHE A 135 -15.97 7.13 -24.38
N SER A 136 -15.99 8.07 -25.32
CA SER A 136 -16.32 7.83 -26.71
C SER A 136 -15.08 7.97 -27.59
N PRO A 137 -14.90 7.16 -28.65
CA PRO A 137 -13.80 7.38 -29.60
C PRO A 137 -13.94 8.76 -30.24
N ALA A 138 -12.91 9.59 -30.08
CA ALA A 138 -12.84 10.90 -30.73
C ALA A 138 -11.95 10.77 -31.96
N ARG A 139 -12.47 11.12 -33.13
CA ARG A 139 -11.69 11.15 -34.36
C ARG A 139 -10.96 12.48 -34.44
N TRP A 140 -9.70 12.45 -34.89
CA TRP A 140 -8.94 13.64 -35.22
C TRP A 140 -9.60 14.29 -36.46
N THR A 141 -10.29 15.41 -36.26
CA THR A 141 -10.81 16.27 -37.34
C THR A 141 -9.93 17.49 -37.51
#